data_AF-A0A3L7PKD1-F1
#
_entry.id   AF-A0A3L7PKD1-F1
#
_cell.length_a   1.000
_cell.length_b   1.000
_cell.length_c   1.000
_cell.angle_alpha   90.00
_cell.angle_beta   90.00
_cell.angle_gamma   90.00
#
_symmetry.space_group_name_H-M   'P 1'
#
loop_
_entity.id
_entity.type
_entity.pdbx_description
1 polymer ?
#
loop_
_entity_poly.entity_id
_entity_poly.type
_entity_poly.pdbx_seq_one_letter_code
_entity_poly.pdbx_strand_id
1 'polypeptide(L)'
;MRRAAVGGGSNRSGSSSRSRFMYAETSNHPLEIILFLSPLIVLYELGLVLWLRMDQQVLTNRAHGGLVNFFRLFGVRAEDLHVSAMSLPSVALILTLLIWQVVARFPWKIHWRTIPLMWLESFALAAPLLVLAAVIGRAQFLMASNQVNEDSIRTLDVVGRASMAAGAGIYEELLFRMALMGGLHMLLFDVAKMKDQHAWVVALVMSSILFTVYHPIRDTTGALQWGRVIFLMLAGSWFGVLFQLRGFGIAAGTHAAYDATALLFIS
;
A
#
# COMPACT_ATOMS: atom_id res chain seq x y z
N MET A 1 -22.26 -1.33 2.89
CA MET A 1 -23.12 -1.97 3.91
C MET A 1 -24.00 -3.03 3.26
N ARG A 2 -23.88 -4.32 3.61
CA ARG A 2 -24.79 -5.39 3.13
C ARG A 2 -25.34 -6.19 4.32
N ARG A 3 -26.68 -6.30 4.38
CA ARG A 3 -27.45 -7.08 5.36
C ARG A 3 -27.37 -8.58 5.04
N ALA A 4 -27.27 -9.39 6.09
CA ALA A 4 -27.35 -10.85 6.05
C ALA A 4 -28.81 -11.32 6.04
N ALA A 5 -29.10 -12.34 5.23
CA ALA A 5 -30.27 -13.19 5.40
C ALA A 5 -29.90 -14.33 6.35
N VAL A 6 -30.67 -14.49 7.43
CA VAL A 6 -30.47 -15.50 8.47
C VAL A 6 -31.21 -16.78 8.07
N GLY A 7 -30.47 -17.89 7.96
CA GLY A 7 -31.00 -19.25 7.90
C GLY A 7 -30.21 -20.12 8.89
N GLY A 8 -30.92 -20.72 9.84
CA GLY A 8 -30.33 -21.43 10.99
C GLY A 8 -29.64 -22.75 10.63
N GLY A 9 -28.51 -23.01 11.31
CA GLY A 9 -27.83 -24.32 11.29
C GLY A 9 -26.41 -24.30 11.87
N SER A 10 -26.21 -25.03 12.99
CA SER A 10 -24.94 -25.42 13.64
C SER A 10 -24.15 -24.36 14.46
N ASN A 11 -24.11 -24.56 15.78
CA ASN A 11 -23.57 -23.63 16.79
C ASN A 11 -22.03 -23.50 16.85
N ARG A 12 -21.27 -24.21 15.98
CA ARG A 12 -19.81 -24.07 15.85
C ARG A 12 -19.39 -23.21 14.65
N SER A 13 -20.20 -23.18 13.59
CA SER A 13 -19.93 -22.35 12.39
C SER A 13 -20.25 -20.87 12.62
N GLY A 14 -21.23 -20.57 13.49
CA GLY A 14 -21.61 -19.20 13.85
C GLY A 14 -20.58 -18.45 14.69
N SER A 15 -19.81 -19.14 15.53
CA SER A 15 -18.75 -18.51 16.35
C SER A 15 -17.55 -18.11 15.48
N SER A 16 -17.09 -19.00 14.58
CA SER A 16 -15.96 -18.73 13.71
C SER A 16 -16.28 -17.68 12.64
N SER A 17 -17.49 -17.68 12.06
CA SER A 17 -17.90 -16.63 11.12
C SER A 17 -17.99 -15.26 11.78
N ARG A 18 -18.54 -15.19 13.00
CA ARG A 18 -18.63 -13.95 13.79
C ARG A 18 -17.25 -13.41 14.16
N SER A 19 -16.32 -14.29 14.55
CA SER A 19 -14.94 -13.88 14.86
C SER A 19 -14.20 -13.33 13.63
N ARG A 20 -14.37 -13.94 12.45
CA ARG A 20 -13.79 -13.47 11.19
C ARG A 20 -14.37 -12.13 10.75
N PHE A 21 -15.69 -11.97 10.88
CA PHE A 21 -16.36 -10.70 10.59
C PHE A 21 -15.85 -9.58 11.50
N MET A 22 -15.76 -9.84 12.81
CA MET A 22 -15.24 -8.89 13.79
C MET A 22 -13.77 -8.52 13.52
N TYR A 23 -12.93 -9.49 13.17
CA TYR A 23 -11.55 -9.22 12.77
C TYR A 23 -11.47 -8.36 11.51
N ALA A 24 -12.20 -8.69 10.45
CA ALA A 24 -12.17 -7.95 9.19
C ALA A 24 -12.60 -6.48 9.39
N GLU A 25 -13.63 -6.24 10.20
CA GLU A 25 -14.07 -4.89 10.57
C GLU A 25 -13.00 -4.16 11.39
N THR A 26 -12.50 -4.78 12.46
CA THR A 26 -11.51 -4.17 13.36
C THR A 26 -10.18 -3.88 12.64
N SER A 27 -9.75 -4.72 11.70
CA SER A 27 -8.51 -4.53 10.93
C SER A 27 -8.56 -3.32 9.99
N ASN A 28 -9.75 -2.76 9.73
CA ASN A 28 -9.95 -1.58 8.89
C ASN A 28 -10.18 -0.30 9.73
N HIS A 29 -10.08 -0.37 11.05
CA HIS A 29 -10.16 0.81 11.89
C HIS A 29 -8.86 1.63 11.84
N PRO A 30 -8.93 2.97 11.85
CA PRO A 30 -7.75 3.82 11.67
C PRO A 30 -6.67 3.63 12.74
N LEU A 31 -7.04 3.44 14.00
CA LEU A 31 -6.06 3.22 15.09
C LEU A 31 -5.28 1.92 14.91
N GLU A 32 -5.97 0.84 14.55
CA GLU A 32 -5.37 -0.45 14.24
C GLU A 32 -4.43 -0.33 13.04
N ILE A 33 -4.84 0.39 11.98
CA ILE A 33 -4.01 0.66 10.81
C ILE A 33 -2.76 1.46 11.18
N ILE A 34 -2.89 2.54 11.98
CA ILE A 34 -1.76 3.35 12.43
C ILE A 34 -0.74 2.48 13.18
N LEU A 35 -1.20 1.70 14.16
CA LEU A 35 -0.32 0.84 14.94
C LEU A 35 0.30 -0.27 14.10
N PHE A 36 -0.48 -0.87 13.20
CA PHE A 36 -0.01 -1.89 12.28
C PHE A 36 1.09 -1.36 11.34
N LEU A 37 0.91 -0.17 10.76
CA LEU A 37 1.87 0.45 9.84
C LEU A 37 3.03 1.15 10.57
N SER A 38 2.92 1.44 11.87
CA SER A 38 3.94 2.17 12.62
C SER A 38 5.36 1.58 12.51
N PRO A 39 5.59 0.25 12.56
CA PRO A 39 6.93 -0.29 12.39
C PRO A 39 7.48 -0.06 10.98
N LEU A 40 6.63 -0.12 9.94
CA LEU A 40 7.01 0.14 8.56
C LEU A 40 7.32 1.62 8.33
N ILE A 41 6.51 2.51 8.91
CA ILE A 41 6.73 3.97 8.89
C ILE A 41 8.08 4.29 9.53
N VAL A 42 8.32 3.82 10.76
CA VAL A 42 9.58 4.05 11.49
C VAL A 42 10.77 3.48 10.72
N LEU A 43 10.65 2.25 10.19
CA LEU A 43 11.70 1.64 9.39
C LEU A 43 12.05 2.50 8.16
N TYR A 44 11.05 2.97 7.43
CA TYR A 44 11.28 3.80 6.25
C TYR A 44 11.89 5.16 6.60
N GLU A 45 11.36 5.85 7.61
CA GLU A 45 11.84 7.17 8.03
C GLU A 45 13.28 7.11 8.56
N LEU A 46 13.61 6.11 9.38
CA LEU A 46 14.99 5.87 9.80
C LEU A 46 15.86 5.43 8.61
N GLY A 47 15.29 4.63 7.69
CA GLY A 47 15.81 4.31 6.36
C GLY A 47 16.33 5.54 5.63
N LEU A 48 15.49 6.55 5.44
CA LEU A 48 15.82 7.80 4.76
C LEU A 48 16.99 8.55 5.42
N VAL A 49 17.11 8.47 6.75
CA VAL A 49 18.16 9.17 7.49
C VAL A 49 19.47 8.39 7.46
N LEU A 50 19.44 7.07 7.62
CA LEU A 50 20.62 6.28 7.96
C LEU A 50 21.12 5.37 6.83
N TRP A 51 20.21 4.79 6.02
CA TRP A 51 20.56 3.72 5.08
C TRP A 51 20.33 4.06 3.61
N LEU A 52 19.35 4.92 3.30
CA LEU A 52 18.93 5.25 1.95
C LEU A 52 19.66 6.48 1.42
N ARG A 53 21.00 6.47 1.48
CA ARG A 53 21.84 7.57 1.00
C ARG A 53 22.95 7.05 0.08
N MET A 54 23.05 7.64 -1.10
CA MET A 54 24.17 7.40 -2.04
C MET A 54 24.70 8.74 -2.53
N ASP A 55 26.01 8.97 -2.39
CA ASP A 55 26.71 10.19 -2.81
C ASP A 55 25.99 11.49 -2.41
N GLN A 56 25.55 11.53 -1.14
CA GLN A 56 24.75 12.60 -0.52
C GLN A 56 23.32 12.81 -1.04
N GLN A 57 22.87 12.03 -2.03
CA GLN A 57 21.47 12.00 -2.43
C GLN A 57 20.69 10.95 -1.66
N VAL A 58 19.47 11.30 -1.25
CA VAL A 58 18.56 10.39 -0.56
C VAL A 58 17.79 9.56 -1.58
N LEU A 59 17.85 8.24 -1.44
CA LEU A 59 17.07 7.30 -2.23
C LEU A 59 15.66 7.24 -1.65
N THR A 60 14.69 7.80 -2.38
CA THR A 60 13.27 7.77 -1.98
C THR A 60 12.46 6.95 -2.97
N ASN A 61 11.34 6.36 -2.52
CA ASN A 61 10.32 5.91 -3.46
C ASN A 61 9.73 7.15 -4.17
N ARG A 62 9.45 7.03 -5.47
CA ARG A 62 8.85 8.10 -6.27
C ARG A 62 7.48 8.58 -5.73
N ALA A 63 6.70 7.75 -5.05
CA ALA A 63 5.41 8.10 -4.48
C ALA A 63 5.61 9.04 -3.29
N HIS A 64 6.62 8.76 -2.46
CA HIS A 64 7.08 9.66 -1.42
C HIS A 64 7.51 11.02 -2.00
N GLY A 65 8.40 11.01 -3.00
CA GLY A 65 8.86 12.25 -3.66
C GLY A 65 7.72 13.01 -4.35
N GLY A 66 6.75 12.30 -4.94
CA GLY A 66 5.55 12.86 -5.54
C GLY A 66 4.66 13.56 -4.51
N LEU A 67 4.46 12.96 -3.34
CA LEU A 67 3.72 13.57 -2.23
C LEU A 67 4.45 14.82 -1.72
N VAL A 68 5.77 14.76 -1.51
CA VAL A 68 6.55 15.94 -1.10
C VAL A 68 6.41 17.08 -2.12
N ASN A 69 6.50 16.77 -3.42
CA ASN A 69 6.31 17.77 -4.48
C ASN A 69 4.89 18.33 -4.49
N PHE A 70 3.87 17.50 -4.27
CA PHE A 70 2.49 17.95 -4.13
C PHE A 70 2.36 18.96 -2.99
N PHE A 71 2.87 18.66 -1.80
CA PHE A 71 2.82 19.59 -0.66
C PHE A 71 3.53 20.91 -0.94
N ARG A 72 4.68 20.87 -1.63
CA ARG A 72 5.40 22.07 -2.07
C ARG A 72 4.58 22.95 -3.01
N LEU A 73 3.75 22.37 -3.88
CA LEU A 73 2.85 23.15 -4.76
C LEU A 73 1.83 23.98 -3.96
N PHE A 74 1.42 23.50 -2.78
CA PHE A 74 0.52 24.22 -1.88
C PHE A 74 1.25 25.12 -0.87
N GLY A 75 2.55 25.36 -1.10
CA GLY A 75 3.37 26.20 -0.22
C GLY A 75 3.71 25.56 1.13
N VAL A 76 3.42 24.27 1.32
CA VAL A 76 3.77 23.55 2.54
C VAL A 76 5.20 23.03 2.41
N ARG A 77 6.15 23.75 3.02
CA ARG A 77 7.53 23.29 3.14
C ARG A 77 7.71 22.67 4.51
N ALA A 78 8.42 21.54 4.56
CA ALA A 78 8.68 20.90 5.84
C ALA A 78 9.59 21.72 6.76
N GLU A 79 10.46 22.54 6.16
CA GLU A 79 11.28 23.54 6.86
C GLU A 79 10.41 24.47 7.71
N ASP A 80 9.26 24.91 7.18
CA ASP A 80 8.33 25.81 7.88
C ASP A 80 7.60 25.09 9.04
N LEU A 81 7.47 23.76 8.95
CA LEU A 81 6.83 22.91 9.95
C LEU A 81 7.81 22.45 11.05
N HIS A 82 9.10 22.79 10.98
CA HIS A 82 10.17 22.24 11.83
C HIS A 82 10.24 20.70 11.79
N VAL A 83 9.76 20.11 10.70
CA VAL A 83 9.76 18.68 10.45
C VAL A 83 10.81 18.43 9.37
N SER A 84 11.54 17.32 9.46
CA SER A 84 12.43 16.94 8.35
C SER A 84 11.59 16.84 7.08
N ALA A 85 12.05 17.41 5.95
CA ALA A 85 11.38 17.29 4.65
C ALA A 85 11.03 15.85 4.25
N MET A 86 11.77 14.91 4.82
CA MET A 86 11.63 13.49 4.63
C MET A 86 10.47 12.85 5.40
N SER A 87 9.95 13.45 6.48
CA SER A 87 8.87 12.83 7.27
C SER A 87 7.48 13.38 6.97
N LEU A 88 7.37 14.34 6.06
CA LEU A 88 6.11 15.03 5.77
C LEU A 88 5.02 14.08 5.23
N PRO A 89 5.30 13.14 4.31
CA PRO A 89 4.33 12.12 3.89
C PRO A 89 3.86 11.20 5.03
N SER A 90 4.75 10.76 5.93
CA SER A 90 4.37 9.96 7.11
C SER A 90 3.43 10.72 8.04
N VAL A 91 3.77 11.98 8.33
CA VAL A 91 2.92 12.85 9.15
C VAL A 91 1.56 13.05 8.49
N ALA A 92 1.52 13.33 7.20
CA ALA A 92 0.27 13.48 6.45
C ALA A 92 -0.59 12.21 6.49
N LEU A 93 0.02 11.03 6.36
CA LEU A 93 -0.68 9.75 6.49
C LEU A 93 -1.30 9.58 7.89
N ILE A 94 -0.49 9.76 8.95
CA ILE A 94 -0.96 9.63 10.33
C ILE A 94 -2.10 10.62 10.60
N LEU A 95 -1.95 11.88 10.18
CA LEU A 95 -2.99 12.90 10.33
C LEU A 95 -4.26 12.53 9.56
N THR A 96 -4.14 12.01 8.34
CA THR A 96 -5.29 11.56 7.55
C THR A 96 -6.07 10.46 8.28
N LEU A 97 -5.35 9.47 8.83
CA LEU A 97 -5.96 8.38 9.59
C LEU A 97 -6.56 8.85 10.93
N LEU A 98 -5.92 9.79 11.62
CA LEU A 98 -6.46 10.39 12.85
C LEU A 98 -7.70 11.25 12.59
N ILE A 99 -7.70 12.03 11.52
CA ILE A 99 -8.89 12.79 11.08
C ILE A 99 -10.02 11.80 10.77
N TRP A 100 -9.72 10.71 10.05
CA TRP A 100 -10.71 9.66 9.77
C TRP A 100 -11.24 9.01 11.07
N GLN A 101 -10.38 8.71 12.05
CA GLN A 101 -10.78 8.20 13.38
C GLN A 101 -11.82 9.10 14.06
N VAL A 102 -11.56 10.42 14.05
CA VAL A 102 -12.42 11.42 14.68
C VAL A 102 -13.73 11.60 13.92
N VAL A 103 -13.67 11.78 12.59
CA VAL A 103 -14.84 12.04 11.74
C VAL A 103 -15.78 10.83 11.74
N ALA A 104 -15.24 9.61 11.64
CA ALA A 104 -16.03 8.39 11.69
C ALA A 104 -16.47 7.99 13.11
N ARG A 105 -16.00 8.70 14.15
CA ARG A 105 -16.34 8.50 15.57
C ARG A 105 -16.06 7.07 16.05
N PHE A 106 -14.96 6.48 15.58
CA PHE A 106 -14.55 5.17 16.04
C PHE A 106 -14.10 5.23 17.52
N PRO A 107 -14.28 4.14 18.28
CA PRO A 107 -13.83 4.10 19.67
C PRO A 107 -12.30 4.17 19.75
N TRP A 108 -11.78 4.90 20.73
CA TRP A 108 -10.35 4.97 21.04
C TRP A 108 -9.91 3.75 21.85
N LYS A 109 -10.09 2.56 21.29
CA LYS A 109 -9.76 1.28 21.90
C LYS A 109 -8.99 0.42 20.91
N ILE A 110 -7.80 -0.02 21.32
CA ILE A 110 -6.91 -0.82 20.48
C ILE A 110 -7.15 -2.30 20.76
N HIS A 111 -7.38 -3.06 19.70
CA HIS A 111 -7.47 -4.52 19.76
C HIS A 111 -6.10 -5.14 19.48
N TRP A 112 -5.27 -5.28 20.51
CA TRP A 112 -3.88 -5.75 20.38
C TRP A 112 -3.70 -7.11 19.68
N ARG A 113 -4.71 -7.98 19.74
CA ARG A 113 -4.69 -9.27 19.03
C ARG A 113 -4.84 -9.13 17.50
N THR A 114 -5.43 -8.04 17.04
CA THR A 114 -5.66 -7.78 15.61
C THR A 114 -4.36 -7.48 14.88
N ILE A 115 -3.46 -6.71 15.51
CA ILE A 115 -2.21 -6.25 14.89
C ILE A 115 -1.32 -7.38 14.36
N PRO A 116 -0.95 -8.42 15.16
CA PRO A 116 -0.15 -9.53 14.63
C PRO A 116 -0.89 -10.35 13.57
N LEU A 117 -2.22 -10.45 13.64
CA LEU A 117 -3.01 -11.13 12.61
C LEU A 117 -2.99 -10.39 11.28
N MET A 118 -3.00 -9.05 11.31
CA MET A 118 -2.85 -8.22 10.11
C MET A 118 -1.50 -8.49 9.42
N TRP A 119 -0.42 -8.62 10.19
CA TRP A 119 0.89 -9.00 9.63
C TRP A 119 0.87 -10.37 8.97
N LEU A 120 0.40 -11.39 9.69
CA LEU A 120 0.31 -12.76 9.15
C LEU A 120 -0.53 -12.80 7.87
N GLU A 121 -1.64 -12.07 7.86
CA GLU A 121 -2.49 -11.96 6.69
C GLU A 121 -1.79 -11.24 5.53
N SER A 122 -1.14 -10.10 5.77
CA SER A 122 -0.41 -9.39 4.73
C SER A 122 0.68 -10.24 4.09
N PHE A 123 1.43 -11.03 4.88
CA PHE A 123 2.39 -11.98 4.34
C PHE A 123 1.72 -13.10 3.53
N ALA A 124 0.60 -13.66 4.01
CA ALA A 124 -0.14 -14.69 3.28
C ALA A 124 -0.72 -14.16 1.96
N LEU A 125 -1.23 -12.93 1.95
CA LEU A 125 -1.81 -12.28 0.77
C LEU A 125 -0.76 -11.78 -0.23
N ALA A 126 0.53 -11.77 0.13
CA ALA A 126 1.62 -11.51 -0.80
C ALA A 126 1.93 -12.74 -1.67
N ALA A 127 1.62 -13.95 -1.19
CA ALA A 127 1.94 -15.21 -1.86
C ALA A 127 1.40 -15.32 -3.31
N PRO A 128 0.16 -14.91 -3.64
CA PRO A 128 -0.33 -14.94 -5.01
C PRO A 128 0.54 -14.14 -5.99
N LEU A 129 1.04 -12.97 -5.57
CA LEU A 129 1.93 -12.16 -6.40
C LEU A 129 3.33 -12.78 -6.52
N LEU A 130 3.84 -13.41 -5.47
CA LEU A 130 5.12 -14.14 -5.52
C LEU A 130 5.04 -15.31 -6.51
N VAL A 131 3.94 -16.06 -6.49
CA VAL A 131 3.69 -17.16 -7.44
C VAL A 131 3.54 -16.60 -8.86
N LEU A 132 2.76 -15.55 -9.05
CA LEU A 132 2.58 -14.91 -10.34
C LEU A 132 3.94 -14.44 -10.91
N ALA A 133 4.73 -13.76 -10.10
CA ALA A 133 6.06 -13.33 -10.47
C ALA A 133 6.98 -14.49 -10.84
N ALA A 134 6.92 -15.62 -10.12
CA ALA A 134 7.67 -16.82 -10.46
C ALA A 134 7.24 -17.43 -11.82
N VAL A 135 5.95 -17.38 -12.16
CA VAL A 135 5.39 -17.90 -13.41
C VAL A 135 5.76 -17.05 -14.62
N ILE A 136 5.66 -15.72 -14.52
CA ILE A 136 5.99 -14.83 -15.65
C ILE A 136 7.52 -14.74 -15.86
N GLY A 137 8.31 -15.04 -14.82
CA GLY A 137 9.75 -15.33 -14.91
C GLY A 137 10.57 -14.56 -13.86
N ARG A 138 11.69 -15.14 -13.44
CA ARG A 138 12.55 -14.59 -12.36
C ARG A 138 12.98 -13.15 -12.58
N ALA A 139 13.24 -12.73 -13.82
CA ALA A 139 13.63 -11.35 -14.10
C ALA A 139 12.55 -10.35 -13.66
N GLN A 140 11.26 -10.71 -13.74
CA GLN A 140 10.13 -9.84 -13.41
C GLN A 140 9.70 -9.92 -11.94
N PHE A 141 10.10 -10.99 -11.24
CA PHE A 141 10.02 -11.08 -9.77
C PHE A 141 10.78 -9.96 -9.07
N LEU A 142 11.73 -9.32 -9.76
CA LEU A 142 12.61 -8.27 -9.27
C LEU A 142 12.06 -6.85 -9.49
N MET A 143 10.90 -6.68 -10.13
CA MET A 143 10.60 -5.47 -10.90
C MET A 143 9.32 -4.73 -10.52
N ALA A 144 8.58 -5.19 -9.50
CA ALA A 144 7.43 -4.43 -9.00
C ALA A 144 7.85 -3.21 -8.18
N SER A 145 9.03 -3.25 -7.56
CA SER A 145 9.45 -2.25 -6.60
C SER A 145 10.55 -1.35 -7.18
N ASN A 146 10.16 -0.13 -7.52
CA ASN A 146 10.97 1.08 -7.58
C ASN A 146 11.73 1.46 -8.86
N GLN A 147 11.63 2.77 -9.12
CA GLN A 147 12.32 3.53 -10.17
C GLN A 147 13.73 4.00 -9.77
N VAL A 148 14.28 3.48 -8.68
CA VAL A 148 15.68 3.68 -8.35
C VAL A 148 16.47 2.69 -9.19
N ASN A 149 17.58 3.12 -9.80
CA ASN A 149 18.41 2.27 -10.66
C ASN A 149 18.62 0.91 -9.97
N GLU A 150 18.32 -0.20 -10.65
CA GLU A 150 18.35 -1.55 -10.05
C GLU A 150 19.71 -1.83 -9.38
N ASP A 151 20.78 -1.27 -9.95
CA ASP A 151 22.14 -1.33 -9.42
C ASP A 151 22.31 -0.59 -8.07
N SER A 152 21.63 0.54 -7.89
CA SER A 152 21.62 1.31 -6.64
C SER A 152 20.79 0.61 -5.55
N ILE A 153 19.77 -0.18 -5.88
CA ILE A 153 19.04 -0.95 -4.85
C ILE A 153 19.84 -2.18 -4.43
N ARG A 154 20.52 -2.84 -5.38
CA ARG A 154 21.34 -4.03 -5.08
C ARG A 154 22.51 -3.74 -4.16
N THR A 155 23.03 -2.53 -4.20
CA THR A 155 24.13 -2.07 -3.33
C THR A 155 23.66 -1.72 -1.91
N LEU A 156 22.35 -1.62 -1.67
CA LEU A 156 21.82 -1.52 -0.31
C LEU A 156 21.93 -2.85 0.44
N ASP A 157 22.21 -2.74 1.73
CA ASP A 157 22.10 -3.86 2.66
C ASP A 157 20.64 -4.31 2.84
N VAL A 158 20.47 -5.40 3.59
CA VAL A 158 19.15 -5.99 3.89
C VAL A 158 18.19 -4.97 4.49
N VAL A 159 18.70 -4.07 5.35
CA VAL A 159 17.88 -3.07 6.06
C VAL A 159 17.45 -1.95 5.11
N GLY A 160 18.33 -1.47 4.23
CA GLY A 160 18.00 -0.49 3.20
C GLY A 160 16.95 -1.01 2.23
N ARG A 161 17.06 -2.27 1.79
CA ARG A 161 16.06 -2.91 0.93
C ARG A 161 14.70 -3.07 1.62
N ALA A 162 14.69 -3.51 2.87
CA ALA A 162 13.46 -3.59 3.67
C ALA A 162 12.83 -2.20 3.88
N SER A 163 13.64 -1.17 4.05
CA SER A 163 13.16 0.23 4.14
C SER A 163 12.48 0.65 2.84
N MET A 164 13.10 0.41 1.67
CA MET A 164 12.49 0.73 0.37
C MET A 164 11.14 0.01 0.17
N ALA A 165 11.05 -1.28 0.54
CA ALA A 165 9.82 -2.04 0.48
C ALA A 165 8.72 -1.46 1.39
N ALA A 166 9.09 -1.06 2.63
CA ALA A 166 8.16 -0.44 3.56
C ALA A 166 7.58 0.87 3.00
N GLY A 167 8.44 1.74 2.47
CA GLY A 167 8.01 2.99 1.83
C GLY A 167 7.12 2.76 0.61
N ALA A 168 7.46 1.80 -0.25
CA ALA A 168 6.66 1.46 -1.42
C ALA A 168 5.26 1.01 -1.05
N GLY A 169 5.14 0.03 -0.16
CA GLY A 169 3.84 -0.47 0.27
C GLY A 169 2.97 0.62 0.91
N ILE A 170 3.55 1.50 1.73
CA ILE A 170 2.79 2.59 2.38
C ILE A 170 2.35 3.65 1.37
N TYR A 171 3.30 4.25 0.65
CA TYR A 171 3.03 5.48 -0.12
C TYR A 171 2.39 5.21 -1.47
N GLU A 172 2.69 4.07 -2.11
CA GLU A 172 2.02 3.73 -3.35
C GLU A 172 0.56 3.35 -3.09
N GLU A 173 0.26 2.55 -2.06
CA GLU A 173 -1.14 2.25 -1.74
C GLU A 173 -1.90 3.48 -1.23
N LEU A 174 -1.22 4.42 -0.56
CA LEU A 174 -1.83 5.70 -0.18
C LEU A 174 -2.22 6.50 -1.43
N LEU A 175 -1.33 6.59 -2.41
CA LEU A 175 -1.54 7.32 -3.66
C LEU A 175 -2.59 6.64 -4.55
N PHE A 176 -2.40 5.37 -4.88
CA PHE A 176 -3.20 4.67 -5.89
C PHE A 176 -4.53 4.16 -5.34
N ARG A 177 -4.61 3.79 -4.06
CA ARG A 177 -5.85 3.25 -3.48
C ARG A 177 -6.59 4.27 -2.67
N MET A 178 -6.00 4.78 -1.59
CA MET A 178 -6.72 5.67 -0.70
C MET A 178 -7.09 6.98 -1.40
N ALA A 179 -6.13 7.64 -2.06
CA ALA A 179 -6.36 8.89 -2.76
C ALA A 179 -7.05 8.68 -4.13
N LEU A 180 -6.42 7.97 -5.07
CA LEU A 180 -6.93 7.82 -6.43
C LEU A 180 -8.19 6.95 -6.50
N MET A 181 -8.13 5.68 -6.08
CA MET A 181 -9.26 4.77 -6.20
C MET A 181 -10.42 5.18 -5.28
N GLY A 182 -10.15 5.53 -4.03
CA GLY A 182 -11.14 6.02 -3.08
C GLY A 182 -11.76 7.34 -3.51
N GLY A 183 -10.96 8.31 -3.95
CA GLY A 183 -11.44 9.59 -4.48
C GLY A 183 -12.25 9.44 -5.76
N LEU A 184 -11.82 8.57 -6.68
CA LEU A 184 -12.55 8.32 -7.92
C LEU A 184 -13.87 7.58 -7.66
N HIS A 185 -13.88 6.61 -6.74
CA HIS A 185 -15.12 5.95 -6.31
C HIS A 185 -16.09 6.97 -5.70
N MET A 186 -15.63 7.82 -4.78
CA MET A 186 -16.43 8.89 -4.19
C MET A 186 -17.00 9.84 -5.25
N LEU A 187 -16.18 10.31 -6.20
CA LEU A 187 -16.65 11.18 -7.28
C LEU A 187 -17.70 10.49 -8.15
N LEU A 188 -17.47 9.24 -8.54
CA LEU A 188 -18.37 8.51 -9.43
C LEU A 188 -19.68 8.12 -8.74
N PHE A 189 -19.61 7.65 -7.50
CA PHE A 189 -20.76 7.18 -6.74
C PHE A 189 -21.54 8.35 -6.10
N ASP A 190 -20.86 9.22 -5.36
CA ASP A 190 -21.52 10.27 -4.57
C ASP A 190 -21.85 11.51 -5.40
N VAL A 191 -21.02 11.88 -6.39
CA VAL A 191 -21.25 13.08 -7.21
C VAL A 191 -21.95 12.73 -8.52
N ALA A 192 -21.39 11.81 -9.32
CA ALA A 192 -21.96 11.42 -10.61
C ALA A 192 -23.12 10.41 -10.51
N LYS A 193 -23.45 9.94 -9.30
CA LYS A 193 -24.57 9.03 -9.01
C LYS A 193 -24.52 7.73 -9.80
N MET A 194 -23.33 7.28 -10.19
CA MET A 194 -23.13 5.98 -10.83
C MET A 194 -23.44 4.87 -9.82
N LYS A 195 -23.95 3.73 -10.28
CA LYS A 195 -24.17 2.56 -9.40
C LYS A 195 -22.85 2.14 -8.76
N ASP A 196 -22.89 1.88 -7.46
CA ASP A 196 -21.72 1.55 -6.61
C ASP A 196 -20.78 0.51 -7.25
N GLN A 197 -21.34 -0.59 -7.76
CA GLN A 197 -20.56 -1.65 -8.41
C GLN A 197 -19.79 -1.15 -9.63
N HIS A 198 -20.40 -0.32 -10.48
CA HIS A 198 -19.72 0.25 -11.63
C HIS A 198 -18.67 1.28 -11.21
N ALA A 199 -18.99 2.14 -10.23
CA ALA A 199 -18.04 3.12 -9.69
C ALA A 199 -16.77 2.45 -9.18
N TRP A 200 -16.94 1.33 -8.47
CA TRP A 200 -15.82 0.54 -7.99
C TRP A 200 -15.02 -0.11 -9.13
N VAL A 201 -15.68 -0.76 -10.10
CA VAL A 201 -14.98 -1.39 -11.24
C VAL A 201 -14.17 -0.36 -12.02
N VAL A 202 -14.75 0.80 -12.30
CA VAL A 202 -14.05 1.88 -13.01
C VAL A 202 -12.87 2.38 -12.19
N ALA A 203 -13.05 2.62 -10.89
CA ALA A 203 -11.98 3.08 -10.01
C ALA A 203 -10.82 2.06 -9.92
N LEU A 204 -11.15 0.77 -9.82
CA LEU A 204 -10.17 -0.32 -9.82
C LEU A 204 -9.37 -0.33 -11.12
N VAL A 205 -10.04 -0.37 -12.28
CA VAL A 205 -9.38 -0.44 -13.59
C VAL A 205 -8.49 0.76 -13.82
N MET A 206 -8.98 1.97 -13.54
CA MET A 206 -8.19 3.20 -13.69
C MET A 206 -6.98 3.22 -12.76
N SER A 207 -7.16 2.80 -11.50
CA SER A 207 -6.07 2.70 -10.53
C SER A 207 -5.00 1.69 -10.97
N SER A 208 -5.39 0.52 -11.49
CA SER A 208 -4.45 -0.50 -12.00
C SER A 208 -3.69 -0.04 -13.24
N ILE A 209 -4.35 0.64 -14.19
CA ILE A 209 -3.70 1.20 -15.38
C ILE A 209 -2.68 2.26 -14.97
N LEU A 210 -3.07 3.21 -14.11
CA LEU A 210 -2.18 4.27 -13.66
C LEU A 210 -1.02 3.73 -12.82
N PHE A 211 -1.26 2.73 -11.98
CA PHE A 211 -0.19 2.00 -11.29
C PHE A 211 0.80 1.37 -12.28
N THR A 212 0.32 0.75 -13.35
CA THR A 212 1.17 0.13 -14.37
C THR A 212 2.02 1.16 -15.13
N VAL A 213 1.41 2.23 -15.61
CA VAL A 213 2.10 3.28 -16.39
C VAL A 213 3.04 4.11 -15.51
N TYR A 214 2.73 4.19 -14.21
CA TYR A 214 3.62 4.81 -13.23
C TYR A 214 4.94 4.05 -13.07
N HIS A 215 4.98 2.75 -13.37
CA HIS A 215 6.21 1.97 -13.27
C HIS A 215 7.01 1.97 -14.59
N PRO A 216 8.34 1.71 -14.55
CA PRO A 216 9.15 1.64 -15.76
C PRO A 216 8.77 0.39 -16.56
N ILE A 217 7.97 0.54 -17.61
CA ILE A 217 7.49 -0.57 -18.45
C ILE A 217 8.37 -0.84 -19.67
N ARG A 218 9.44 -0.07 -19.86
CA ARG A 218 10.38 -0.16 -20.97
C ARG A 218 11.78 -0.51 -20.49
N ASP A 219 12.52 -1.24 -21.31
CA ASP A 219 13.94 -1.52 -21.08
C ASP A 219 14.85 -0.38 -21.56
N THR A 220 16.17 -0.57 -21.46
CA THR A 220 17.18 0.41 -21.88
C THR A 220 17.19 0.70 -23.38
N THR A 221 16.60 -0.19 -24.19
CA THR A 221 16.43 0.01 -25.64
C THR A 221 15.13 0.75 -25.98
N GLY A 222 14.28 0.98 -24.98
CA GLY A 222 12.96 1.61 -25.12
C GLY A 222 11.84 0.62 -25.48
N ALA A 223 12.14 -0.68 -25.60
CA ALA A 223 11.14 -1.71 -25.91
C ALA A 223 10.24 -2.00 -24.70
N LEU A 224 8.96 -2.26 -24.96
CA LEU A 224 8.01 -2.62 -23.90
C LEU A 224 8.30 -4.03 -23.37
N GLN A 225 8.43 -4.14 -22.05
CA GLN A 225 8.55 -5.41 -21.36
C GLN A 225 7.15 -5.94 -21.03
N TRP A 226 6.54 -6.66 -21.97
CA TRP A 226 5.16 -7.13 -21.85
C TRP A 226 4.86 -7.93 -20.59
N GLY A 227 5.77 -8.81 -20.15
CA GLY A 227 5.55 -9.55 -18.90
C GLY A 227 5.59 -8.64 -17.67
N ARG A 228 6.39 -7.56 -17.66
CA ARG A 228 6.38 -6.52 -16.61
C ARG A 228 5.06 -5.75 -16.63
N VAL A 229 4.58 -5.36 -17.81
CA VAL A 229 3.26 -4.69 -17.98
C VAL A 229 2.13 -5.56 -17.43
N ILE A 230 2.08 -6.84 -17.82
CA ILE A 230 1.06 -7.79 -17.38
C ILE A 230 1.14 -7.99 -15.87
N PHE A 231 2.35 -8.21 -15.35
CA PHE A 231 2.57 -8.36 -13.92
C PHE A 231 2.06 -7.14 -13.13
N LEU A 232 2.45 -5.92 -13.52
CA LEU A 232 2.05 -4.68 -12.84
C LEU A 232 0.54 -4.44 -12.92
N MET A 233 -0.10 -4.77 -14.04
CA MET A 233 -1.55 -4.66 -14.20
C MET A 233 -2.28 -5.61 -13.23
N LEU A 234 -1.80 -6.84 -13.11
CA LEU A 234 -2.35 -7.85 -12.21
C LEU A 234 -2.07 -7.51 -10.75
N ALA A 235 -0.87 -7.04 -10.42
CA ALA A 235 -0.50 -6.58 -9.08
C ALA A 235 -1.34 -5.38 -8.65
N GLY A 236 -1.46 -4.36 -9.51
CA GLY A 236 -2.32 -3.20 -9.25
C GLY A 236 -3.78 -3.60 -9.02
N SER A 237 -4.28 -4.57 -9.80
CA SER A 237 -5.64 -5.09 -9.64
C SER A 237 -5.81 -5.90 -8.35
N TRP A 238 -4.81 -6.72 -7.99
CA TRP A 238 -4.80 -7.48 -6.74
C TRP A 238 -4.85 -6.56 -5.53
N PHE A 239 -3.95 -5.57 -5.46
CA PHE A 239 -3.94 -4.60 -4.38
C PHE A 239 -5.22 -3.76 -4.34
N GLY A 240 -5.79 -3.39 -5.48
CA GLY A 240 -7.09 -2.70 -5.53
C GLY A 240 -8.26 -3.54 -5.01
N VAL A 241 -8.26 -4.84 -5.29
CA VAL A 241 -9.24 -5.78 -4.71
C VAL A 241 -9.02 -5.92 -3.20
N LEU A 242 -7.77 -6.05 -2.74
CA LEU A 242 -7.46 -6.10 -1.31
C LEU A 242 -7.90 -4.82 -0.59
N PHE A 243 -7.63 -3.66 -1.17
CA PHE A 243 -8.09 -2.38 -0.63
C PHE A 243 -9.61 -2.35 -0.47
N GLN A 244 -10.37 -2.79 -1.48
CA GLN A 244 -11.82 -2.81 -1.41
C GLN A 244 -12.35 -3.77 -0.34
N LEU A 245 -11.73 -4.96 -0.22
CA LEU A 245 -12.25 -6.02 0.65
C LEU A 245 -11.76 -5.89 2.08
N ARG A 246 -10.53 -5.41 2.29
CA ARG A 246 -9.80 -5.44 3.57
C ARG A 246 -9.34 -4.07 4.05
N GLY A 247 -9.38 -3.06 3.21
CA GLY A 247 -8.97 -1.70 3.55
C GLY A 247 -7.49 -1.40 3.34
N PHE A 248 -7.12 -0.16 3.63
CA PHE A 248 -5.80 0.40 3.34
C PHE A 248 -4.66 -0.32 4.08
N GLY A 249 -4.82 -0.60 5.37
CA GLY A 249 -3.76 -1.23 6.17
C GLY A 249 -3.29 -2.55 5.57
N ILE A 250 -4.20 -3.50 5.34
CA ILE A 250 -3.86 -4.82 4.78
C ILE A 250 -3.29 -4.69 3.36
N ALA A 251 -3.82 -3.80 2.52
CA ALA A 251 -3.28 -3.57 1.17
C ALA A 251 -1.83 -3.08 1.22
N ALA A 252 -1.54 -2.03 2.01
CA ALA A 252 -0.20 -1.47 2.19
C ALA A 252 0.78 -2.49 2.78
N GLY A 253 0.35 -3.23 3.81
CA GLY A 253 1.17 -4.29 4.43
C GLY A 253 1.45 -5.44 3.46
N THR A 254 0.47 -5.82 2.63
CA THR A 254 0.66 -6.88 1.62
C THR A 254 1.64 -6.47 0.54
N HIS A 255 1.54 -5.22 0.08
CA HIS A 255 2.47 -4.66 -0.90
C HIS A 255 3.89 -4.60 -0.31
N ALA A 256 4.05 -4.05 0.90
CA ALA A 256 5.35 -4.03 1.58
C ALA A 256 5.94 -5.44 1.80
N ALA A 257 5.09 -6.42 2.17
CA ALA A 257 5.52 -7.81 2.36
C ALA A 257 5.96 -8.47 1.05
N TYR A 258 5.23 -8.24 -0.04
CA TYR A 258 5.62 -8.71 -1.37
C TYR A 258 6.97 -8.11 -1.77
N ASP A 259 7.12 -6.78 -1.69
CA ASP A 259 8.35 -6.07 -2.08
C ASP A 259 9.54 -6.48 -1.23
N ALA A 260 9.38 -6.59 0.09
CA ALA A 260 10.45 -7.02 0.98
C ALA A 260 10.90 -8.43 0.63
N THR A 261 9.95 -9.33 0.38
CA THR A 261 10.26 -10.70 -0.04
C THR A 261 10.99 -10.70 -1.39
N ALA A 262 10.47 -9.97 -2.37
CA ALA A 262 11.06 -9.84 -3.69
C ALA A 262 12.51 -9.33 -3.62
N LEU A 263 12.76 -8.25 -2.87
CA LEU A 263 14.06 -7.59 -2.71
C LEU A 263 15.09 -8.41 -1.92
N LEU A 264 14.64 -9.23 -0.96
CA LEU A 264 15.52 -10.08 -0.15
C LEU A 264 15.99 -11.34 -0.90
N PHE A 265 15.19 -11.83 -1.85
CA PHE A 265 15.59 -12.92 -2.74
C PHE A 265 16.49 -12.47 -3.90
N ILE A 266 16.82 -11.18 -3.99
CA ILE A 266 17.83 -10.60 -4.90
C ILE A 266 19.22 -10.74 -4.26
N SER A 267 19.68 -11.97 -4.04
CA SER A 267 21.07 -12.24 -3.63
C SER A 267 21.88 -12.73 -4.81
#